data_AF-A0A9P5U9A4-F1
#
_entry.id   AF-A0A9P5U9A4-F1
#
_cell.length_a   1.000
_cell.length_b   1.000
_cell.length_c   1.000
_cell.angle_alpha   90.00
_cell.angle_beta   90.00
_cell.angle_gamma   90.00
#
_symmetry.space_group_name_H-M   'P 1'
#
loop_
_entity.id
_entity.type
_entity.pdbx_description
1 polymer ?
#
loop_
_entity_poly.entity_id
_entity_poly.type
_entity_poly.pdbx_seq_one_letter_code
_entity_poly.pdbx_strand_id
1 'polypeptide(L)'
;MADPIATSESTIIDLMSHRTGLPRHDLVYNDSVPPQLLISQLKYLRPSAGFRETWQYNNIMYIVLSYIPEVLVNVRFAQYVKKHVFLPLGLHFTTYSGDLAGETGKLAAGFARDQVNKTEDIFGMGIPRALPYWNPAGEDGNSKDM
;
A
#
# COMPACT_ATOMS: atom_id res chain seq x y z
N MET A 1 -7.17 1.54 -16.10
CA MET A 1 -6.16 2.62 -16.17
C MET A 1 -6.55 3.58 -17.29
N ALA A 2 -5.89 4.74 -17.44
CA ALA A 2 -6.23 5.66 -18.54
C ALA A 2 -5.77 5.13 -19.92
N ASP A 3 -4.69 4.36 -19.97
CA ASP A 3 -4.23 3.64 -21.17
C ASP A 3 -5.17 2.44 -21.45
N PRO A 4 -5.81 2.36 -22.65
CA PRO A 4 -6.70 1.27 -22.99
C PRO A 4 -6.03 -0.10 -23.06
N ILE A 5 -4.81 -0.18 -23.61
CA ILE A 5 -4.07 -1.43 -23.76
C ILE A 5 -3.65 -1.94 -22.38
N ALA A 6 -3.08 -1.06 -21.55
CA ALA A 6 -2.75 -1.45 -20.18
C ALA A 6 -4.01 -1.88 -19.42
N THR A 7 -5.17 -1.28 -19.69
CA THR A 7 -6.42 -1.63 -19.01
C THR A 7 -6.96 -3.00 -19.39
N SER A 8 -6.90 -3.39 -20.66
CA SER A 8 -7.41 -4.69 -21.11
C SER A 8 -6.40 -5.82 -20.96
N GLU A 9 -5.11 -5.54 -21.12
CA GLU A 9 -4.06 -6.58 -21.26
C GLU A 9 -3.18 -6.77 -20.01
N SER A 10 -3.36 -5.97 -18.95
CA SER A 10 -2.55 -6.14 -17.73
C SER A 10 -2.79 -7.48 -17.07
N THR A 11 -1.70 -8.18 -16.75
CA THR A 11 -1.70 -9.42 -15.97
C THR A 11 -1.21 -9.18 -14.55
N ILE A 12 -1.40 -10.18 -13.67
CA ILE A 12 -0.79 -10.19 -12.33
C ILE A 12 0.73 -9.98 -12.41
N ILE A 13 1.40 -10.56 -13.42
CA ILE A 13 2.84 -10.40 -13.62
C ILE A 13 3.18 -8.94 -13.94
N ASP A 14 2.41 -8.26 -14.79
CA ASP A 14 2.64 -6.84 -15.11
C ASP A 14 2.48 -5.92 -13.90
N LEU A 15 1.50 -6.23 -13.04
CA LEU A 15 1.27 -5.52 -11.79
C LEU A 15 2.44 -5.73 -10.81
N MET A 16 2.85 -6.98 -10.60
CA MET A 16 3.94 -7.34 -9.68
C MET A 16 5.31 -6.83 -10.15
N SER A 17 5.52 -6.77 -11.47
CA SER A 17 6.77 -6.33 -12.08
C SER A 17 6.82 -4.84 -12.39
N HIS A 18 5.78 -4.07 -12.06
CA HIS A 18 5.72 -2.63 -12.31
C HIS A 18 5.87 -2.23 -13.80
N ARG A 19 5.16 -2.94 -14.68
CA ARG A 19 5.27 -2.83 -16.15
C ARG A 19 3.98 -2.31 -16.81
N THR A 20 3.11 -1.64 -16.06
CA THR A 20 1.81 -1.16 -16.57
C THR A 20 1.89 0.19 -17.30
N GLY A 21 3.03 0.88 -17.27
CA GLY A 21 3.19 2.24 -17.80
C GLY A 21 2.66 3.35 -16.88
N LEU A 22 2.07 2.97 -15.75
CA LEU A 22 1.56 3.89 -14.75
C LEU A 22 2.64 4.20 -13.69
N PRO A 23 3.09 5.47 -13.57
CA PRO A 23 4.07 5.84 -12.57
C PRO A 23 3.44 5.89 -11.17
N ARG A 24 4.27 6.23 -10.17
CA ARG A 24 3.77 6.60 -8.84
C ARG A 24 2.76 7.73 -8.94
N HIS A 25 1.65 7.57 -8.22
CA HIS A 25 0.65 8.60 -7.95
C HIS A 25 0.37 8.64 -6.45
N ASP A 26 1.41 8.57 -5.61
CA ASP A 26 1.30 8.33 -4.16
C ASP A 26 0.48 9.41 -3.41
N LEU A 27 0.21 10.57 -4.02
CA LEU A 27 -0.60 11.65 -3.43
C LEU A 27 -2.12 11.52 -3.67
N VAL A 28 -2.58 10.54 -4.45
CA VAL A 28 -4.02 10.38 -4.76
C VAL A 28 -4.79 9.60 -3.71
N TYR A 29 -4.08 9.03 -2.72
CA TYR A 29 -4.67 8.25 -1.65
C TYR A 29 -3.96 8.50 -0.32
N ASN A 30 -4.61 8.09 0.76
CA ASN A 30 -4.05 8.01 2.11
C ASN A 30 -4.71 6.81 2.81
N ASP A 31 -4.37 6.58 4.07
CA ASP A 31 -4.84 5.43 4.85
C ASP A 31 -6.37 5.41 5.07
N SER A 32 -7.07 6.51 4.80
CA SER A 32 -8.53 6.60 4.87
C SER A 32 -9.23 6.24 3.56
N VAL A 33 -8.51 6.03 2.46
CA VAL A 33 -9.10 5.71 1.15
C VAL A 33 -9.23 4.18 1.01
N PRO A 34 -10.45 3.63 0.86
CA PRO A 34 -10.63 2.20 0.66
C PRO A 34 -9.98 1.73 -0.66
N PRO A 35 -9.36 0.53 -0.70
CA PRO A 35 -8.75 -0.01 -1.91
C PRO A 35 -9.65 0.03 -3.15
N GLN A 36 -10.93 -0.28 -2.98
CA GLN A 36 -11.93 -0.29 -4.06
C GLN A 36 -12.09 1.08 -4.70
N LEU A 37 -12.12 2.13 -3.88
CA LEU A 37 -12.26 3.50 -4.36
C LEU A 37 -11.01 3.90 -5.16
N LEU A 38 -9.81 3.61 -4.65
CA LEU A 38 -8.55 3.86 -5.35
C LEU A 38 -8.47 3.09 -6.69
N ILE A 39 -8.86 1.81 -6.69
CA ILE A 39 -8.90 0.99 -7.90
C ILE A 39 -9.87 1.60 -8.94
N SER A 40 -11.04 2.07 -8.52
CA SER A 40 -12.02 2.71 -9.42
C SER A 40 -11.49 4.00 -10.05
N GLN A 41 -10.55 4.68 -9.40
CA GLN A 41 -9.93 5.93 -9.84
C GLN A 41 -8.75 5.73 -10.79
N LEU A 42 -8.22 4.51 -10.95
CA LEU A 42 -7.11 4.20 -11.86
C LEU A 42 -7.33 4.69 -13.30
N LYS A 43 -8.59 4.74 -13.76
CA LYS A 43 -8.95 5.24 -15.10
C LYS A 43 -8.68 6.74 -15.29
N TYR A 44 -8.51 7.50 -14.22
CA TYR A 44 -8.20 8.93 -14.26
C TYR A 44 -6.70 9.24 -14.16
N LEU A 45 -5.88 8.24 -13.82
CA LEU A 45 -4.45 8.41 -13.62
C LEU A 45 -3.71 8.30 -14.95
N ARG A 46 -2.93 9.34 -15.28
CA ARG A 46 -2.19 9.42 -16.55
C ARG A 46 -0.95 8.51 -16.50
N PRO A 47 -0.70 7.67 -17.53
CA PRO A 47 0.56 6.96 -17.70
C PRO A 47 1.69 7.93 -18.07
N SER A 48 2.94 7.56 -17.78
CA SER A 48 4.12 8.29 -18.23
C SER A 48 4.98 7.52 -19.22
N ALA A 49 4.63 6.26 -19.48
CA ALA A 49 5.20 5.41 -20.51
C ALA A 49 4.14 4.44 -21.06
N GLY A 50 4.40 3.85 -22.21
CA GLY A 50 3.57 2.82 -22.81
C GLY A 50 3.53 1.53 -21.98
N PHE A 51 2.48 0.73 -22.19
CA PHE A 51 2.34 -0.58 -21.57
C PHE A 51 3.55 -1.48 -21.88
N ARG A 52 4.16 -2.05 -20.83
CA ARG A 52 5.41 -2.85 -20.92
C ARG A 52 6.58 -2.14 -21.61
N GLU A 53 6.57 -0.83 -21.71
CA GLU A 53 7.70 -0.10 -22.31
C GLU A 53 8.88 -0.07 -21.34
N THR A 54 8.67 0.45 -20.13
CA THR A 54 9.70 0.60 -19.09
C THR A 54 9.24 0.05 -17.74
N TRP A 55 10.18 -0.13 -16.81
CA TRP A 55 9.90 -0.47 -15.42
C TRP A 55 9.74 0.81 -14.61
N GLN A 56 8.64 0.94 -13.85
CA GLN A 56 8.35 2.11 -13.03
C GLN A 56 7.66 1.72 -11.74
N TYR A 57 8.39 1.73 -10.63
CA TYR A 57 7.86 1.41 -9.31
C TYR A 57 6.54 2.15 -9.04
N ASN A 58 5.52 1.41 -8.57
CA ASN A 58 4.19 1.95 -8.29
C ASN A 58 3.48 1.12 -7.21
N ASN A 59 3.20 1.72 -6.05
CA ASN A 59 2.52 1.06 -4.94
C ASN A 59 1.07 0.67 -5.26
N ILE A 60 0.39 1.43 -6.14
CA ILE A 60 -1.04 1.22 -6.41
C ILE A 60 -1.28 -0.15 -7.05
N MET A 61 -0.33 -0.68 -7.83
CA MET A 61 -0.45 -2.02 -8.39
C MET A 61 -0.45 -3.11 -7.30
N TYR A 62 0.28 -2.91 -6.20
CA TYR A 62 0.23 -3.81 -5.05
C TYR A 62 -1.07 -3.67 -4.25
N ILE A 63 -1.70 -2.49 -4.23
CA ILE A 63 -3.05 -2.31 -3.66
C ILE A 63 -4.10 -3.05 -4.51
N VAL A 64 -3.96 -3.03 -5.84
CA VAL A 64 -4.83 -3.82 -6.73
C VAL A 64 -4.64 -5.32 -6.46
N LEU A 65 -3.39 -5.78 -6.35
CA LEU A 65 -3.07 -7.18 -6.05
C LEU A 65 -3.59 -7.61 -4.68
N SER A 66 -3.52 -6.75 -3.66
CA SER A 66 -4.03 -7.06 -2.32
C SER A 66 -5.54 -7.22 -2.30
N TYR A 67 -6.26 -6.65 -3.27
CA TYR A 67 -7.70 -6.80 -3.37
C TYR A 67 -8.17 -8.15 -3.96
N ILE A 68 -7.26 -8.92 -4.58
CA ILE A 68 -7.60 -10.18 -5.24
C ILE A 68 -8.27 -11.21 -4.32
N PRO A 69 -7.79 -11.48 -3.08
CA PRO A 69 -8.45 -12.42 -2.18
C PRO A 69 -9.89 -12.03 -1.82
N GLU A 70 -10.17 -10.73 -1.71
CA GLU A 70 -11.52 -10.24 -1.40
C GLU A 70 -12.46 -10.51 -2.58
N VAL A 71 -11.99 -10.29 -3.81
CA VAL A 71 -12.78 -10.52 -5.03
C VAL A 71 -13.00 -12.01 -5.30
N LEU A 72 -11.96 -12.84 -5.15
CA LEU A 72 -12.01 -14.25 -5.59
C LEU A 72 -12.59 -15.20 -4.54
N VAL A 73 -12.32 -14.95 -3.26
CA VAL A 73 -12.68 -15.88 -2.17
C VAL A 73 -13.38 -15.20 -1.01
N ASN A 74 -13.74 -13.92 -1.13
CA ASN A 74 -14.48 -13.15 -0.11
C ASN A 74 -13.78 -13.14 1.26
N VAL A 75 -12.44 -13.04 1.26
CA VAL A 75 -11.62 -12.94 2.47
C VAL A 75 -10.73 -11.71 2.36
N ARG A 76 -10.60 -10.95 3.46
CA ARG A 76 -9.71 -9.79 3.53
C ARG A 76 -8.26 -10.21 3.33
N PHE A 77 -7.46 -9.35 2.69
CA PHE A 77 -6.05 -9.63 2.38
C PHE A 77 -5.24 -10.08 3.59
N ALA A 78 -5.30 -9.32 4.70
CA ALA A 78 -4.50 -9.61 5.89
C ALA A 78 -4.86 -10.97 6.51
N GLN A 79 -6.14 -11.32 6.53
CA GLN A 79 -6.63 -12.63 6.99
C GLN A 79 -6.15 -13.76 6.06
N TYR A 80 -6.18 -13.53 4.74
CA TYR A 80 -5.67 -14.47 3.76
C TYR A 80 -4.17 -14.72 3.98
N VAL A 81 -3.36 -13.67 4.10
CA VAL A 81 -1.91 -13.78 4.35
C VAL A 81 -1.63 -14.47 5.69
N LYS A 82 -2.36 -14.12 6.76
CA LYS A 82 -2.20 -14.77 8.06
C LYS A 82 -2.42 -16.28 7.97
N LYS A 83 -3.51 -16.71 7.32
CA LYS A 83 -3.87 -18.11 7.16
C LYS A 83 -2.91 -18.88 6.25
N HIS A 84 -2.49 -18.29 5.14
CA HIS A 84 -1.76 -18.98 4.08
C HIS A 84 -0.25 -18.78 4.11
N VAL A 85 0.26 -17.79 4.87
CA VAL A 85 1.69 -17.47 4.95
C VAL A 85 2.16 -17.45 6.40
N PHE A 86 1.55 -16.66 7.28
CA PHE A 86 2.09 -16.49 8.63
C PHE A 86 1.98 -17.77 9.47
N LEU A 87 0.80 -18.38 9.53
CA LEU A 87 0.58 -19.60 10.33
C LEU A 87 1.38 -20.80 9.79
N PRO A 88 1.41 -21.11 8.48
CA PRO A 88 2.17 -22.25 7.96
C PRO A 88 3.69 -22.12 8.14
N LEU A 89 4.21 -20.88 8.20
CA LEU A 89 5.63 -20.60 8.41
C LEU A 89 6.00 -20.38 9.89
N GLY A 90 5.05 -20.46 10.82
CA GLY A 90 5.32 -20.23 12.25
C GLY A 90 5.69 -18.79 12.61
N LEU A 91 5.21 -17.80 11.84
CA LEU A 91 5.52 -16.38 12.04
C LEU A 91 4.65 -15.77 13.16
N HIS A 92 4.98 -16.06 14.42
CA HIS A 92 4.21 -15.63 15.59
C HIS A 92 4.39 -14.15 15.98
N PHE A 93 5.37 -13.45 15.39
CA PHE A 93 5.67 -12.04 15.66
C PHE A 93 5.53 -11.17 14.39
N THR A 94 4.62 -11.55 13.50
CA THR A 94 4.30 -10.82 12.27
C THR A 94 2.79 -10.58 12.23
N THR A 95 2.39 -9.31 12.13
CA THR A 95 0.97 -8.92 12.08
C THR A 95 0.80 -7.66 11.24
N TYR A 96 -0.41 -7.47 10.71
CA TYR A 96 -0.85 -6.21 10.10
C TYR A 96 -1.45 -5.24 11.13
N SER A 97 -1.73 -5.69 12.35
CA SER A 97 -2.32 -4.88 13.43
C SER A 97 -1.24 -4.23 14.28
N GLY A 98 -1.17 -2.91 14.26
CA GLY A 98 -0.28 -2.21 15.18
C GLY A 98 -0.77 -2.23 16.63
N ASP A 99 -2.08 -2.43 16.89
CA ASP A 99 -2.60 -2.65 18.25
C ASP A 99 -2.02 -3.93 18.87
N LEU A 100 -2.08 -5.05 18.14
CA LEU A 100 -1.53 -6.33 18.62
C LEU A 100 0.00 -6.25 18.75
N ALA A 101 0.66 -5.57 17.81
CA ALA A 101 2.09 -5.31 17.94
C ALA A 101 2.39 -4.47 19.20
N GLY A 102 1.57 -3.45 19.49
CA GLY A 102 1.69 -2.60 20.67
C GLY A 102 1.49 -3.36 21.99
N GLU A 103 0.49 -4.23 22.07
CA GLU A 103 0.19 -5.08 23.24
C GLU A 103 1.38 -5.97 23.65
N THR A 104 2.25 -6.32 22.70
CA THR A 104 3.45 -7.12 23.01
C THR A 104 4.51 -6.35 23.81
N GLY A 105 4.41 -5.02 23.86
CA GLY A 105 5.45 -4.15 24.43
C GLY A 105 6.76 -4.12 23.65
N LYS A 106 6.80 -4.73 22.45
CA LYS A 106 8.00 -4.83 21.58
C LYS A 106 7.94 -3.95 20.34
N LEU A 107 6.82 -3.26 20.10
CA LEU A 107 6.69 -2.33 18.98
C LEU A 107 7.61 -1.12 19.21
N ALA A 108 8.58 -0.92 18.32
CA ALA A 108 9.48 0.22 18.38
C ALA A 108 8.78 1.50 17.92
N ALA A 109 9.19 2.64 18.47
CA ALA A 109 8.73 3.93 18.00
C ALA A 109 9.36 4.28 16.63
N GLY A 110 8.54 4.79 15.71
CA GLY A 110 9.03 5.42 14.49
C GLY A 110 9.61 6.79 14.79
N PHE A 111 10.67 7.18 14.08
CA PHE A 111 11.24 8.53 14.15
C PHE A 111 11.32 9.11 12.75
N ALA A 112 10.82 10.33 12.57
CA ALA A 112 11.05 11.07 11.34
C ALA A 112 11.22 12.56 11.61
N ARG A 113 11.51 13.31 10.54
CA ARG A 113 11.65 14.77 10.60
C ARG A 113 10.28 15.41 10.48
N ASP A 114 9.88 16.10 11.54
CA ASP A 114 8.73 17.00 11.53
C ASP A 114 9.16 18.39 11.03
N GLN A 115 8.19 19.24 10.65
CA GLN A 115 8.42 20.61 10.19
C GLN A 115 9.36 20.74 8.98
N VAL A 116 9.41 19.73 8.11
CA VAL A 116 10.10 19.83 6.82
C VAL A 116 9.27 20.67 5.87
N ASN A 117 9.82 21.77 5.35
CA ASN A 117 9.17 22.55 4.29
C ASN A 117 9.28 21.80 2.96
N LYS A 118 8.29 20.94 2.69
CA LYS A 118 8.26 20.11 1.47
C LYS A 118 8.07 20.89 0.17
N THR A 119 7.73 22.18 0.24
CA THR A 119 7.58 23.03 -0.95
C THR A 119 8.92 23.61 -1.40
N GLU A 120 9.80 23.94 -0.45
CA GLU A 120 11.11 24.55 -0.73
C GLU A 120 12.24 23.53 -0.76
N ASP A 121 12.24 22.57 0.17
CA ASP A 121 13.27 21.52 0.26
C ASP A 121 12.71 20.25 0.92
N ILE A 122 12.41 19.25 0.10
CA ILE A 122 11.93 17.94 0.56
C ILE A 122 12.98 17.14 1.35
N PHE A 123 14.26 17.52 1.29
CA PHE A 123 15.35 16.89 2.04
C PHE A 123 15.80 17.71 3.26
N GLY A 124 15.06 18.79 3.57
CA GLY A 124 15.34 19.68 4.69
C GLY A 124 15.54 18.93 6.01
N MET A 125 16.35 19.51 6.89
CA MET A 125 16.77 18.85 8.13
C MET A 125 15.63 18.65 9.13
N GLY A 126 14.60 19.50 9.09
CA GLY A 126 13.43 19.43 9.97
C GLY A 126 13.80 19.28 11.45
N ILE A 127 12.89 18.72 12.24
CA ILE A 127 13.14 18.36 13.65
C ILE A 127 12.89 16.87 13.81
N PRO A 128 13.89 16.05 14.15
CA PRO A 128 13.67 14.64 14.49
C PRO A 128 12.69 14.52 15.67
N ARG A 129 11.58 13.82 15.47
CA ARG A 129 10.60 13.52 16.51
C ARG A 129 10.17 12.06 16.42
N ALA A 130 9.85 11.50 17.58
CA ALA A 130 9.08 10.26 17.61
C ALA A 130 7.73 10.54 16.94
N LEU A 131 7.44 9.79 15.87
CA LEU A 131 6.15 9.83 15.20
C LEU A 131 5.34 8.63 15.68
N PRO A 132 4.28 8.83 16.48
CA PRO A 132 3.34 7.75 16.79
C PRO A 132 2.52 7.30 15.56
N TYR A 133 2.67 7.97 14.42
CA TYR A 133 2.04 7.64 13.16
C TYR A 133 2.74 6.45 12.49
N TRP A 134 2.20 5.25 12.70
CA TRP A 134 1.88 4.24 11.68
C TRP A 134 1.30 3.00 12.39
N ASN A 135 0.16 3.17 13.07
CA ASN A 135 -0.56 2.06 13.69
C ASN A 135 -1.87 1.83 12.92
N PRO A 136 -1.85 1.08 11.79
CA PRO A 136 -3.09 0.54 11.24
C PRO A 136 -3.72 -0.31 12.34
N ALA A 137 -4.87 0.13 12.81
CA ALA A 137 -5.50 -0.45 13.96
C ALA A 137 -6.32 -1.68 13.55
N GLY A 138 -6.10 -2.81 14.21
CA GLY A 138 -6.79 -4.05 13.90
C GLY A 138 -6.14 -4.89 12.81
N GLU A 139 -6.58 -6.15 12.77
CA GLU A 139 -5.96 -7.22 11.96
C GLU A 139 -6.25 -7.13 10.47
N ASP A 140 -7.19 -6.28 10.06
CA ASP A 140 -7.57 -6.13 8.65
C ASP A 140 -6.75 -5.05 7.91
N GLY A 141 -5.82 -4.38 8.59
CA GLY A 141 -4.89 -3.41 7.99
C GLY A 141 -5.51 -2.06 7.64
N ASN A 142 -6.73 -1.78 8.07
CA ASN A 142 -7.38 -0.46 7.95
C ASN A 142 -7.18 0.35 9.24
N SER A 143 -7.17 1.68 9.18
CA SER A 143 -7.24 2.49 10.40
C SER A 143 -8.61 2.34 11.07
N LYS A 144 -8.66 2.52 12.40
CA LYS A 144 -9.80 2.21 13.30
C LYS A 144 -11.12 2.97 13.00
N ASP A 145 -11.16 3.79 11.95
CA ASP A 145 -12.24 4.73 11.64
C ASP A 145 -12.84 4.51 10.24
N MET A 146 -12.92 3.26 9.78
CA MET A 146 -13.72 2.86 8.60
C MET A 146 -15.00 2.13 8.99
#